data_AF-A0A1C3H2Q0-F1
#
_entry.id   AF-A0A1C3H2Q0-F1
#
_cell.length_a   1.000
_cell.length_b   1.000
_cell.length_c   1.000
_cell.angle_alpha   90.00
_cell.angle_beta   90.00
_cell.angle_gamma   90.00
#
_symmetry.space_group_name_H-M   'P 1'
#
loop_
_entity.id
_entity.type
_entity.pdbx_description
1 polymer ?
#
loop_
_entity_poly.entity_id
_entity_poly.type
_entity_poly.pdbx_seq_one_letter_code
_entity_poly.pdbx_strand_id
1 'polypeptide(L)'
;MKTKKIITMAQPKHIPSQQQTLLQPAANAVIQTRKSNGVNLMKKLQKGFTLIELMIVIAIIGILAAIALPAYQDYIARSQMTKGFNLAGGQKGALSEFYADKGRWPSNNTEAGIAAASQITGKYVANVAVVGSQITATMKSSDISKGIQGKNIVLTGTVAGNPQDQGSYQWACESNASAKYLPASCR
;
A
#
# COMPACT_ATOMS: atom_id res chain seq x y z
N MET A 1 51.05 -19.87 28.78
CA MET A 1 51.69 -18.98 27.77
C MET A 1 50.60 -18.56 26.78
N LYS A 2 50.34 -17.23 26.68
CA LYS A 2 49.47 -16.49 25.73
C LYS A 2 47.94 -16.59 25.88
N THR A 3 47.32 -15.85 26.81
CA THR A 3 46.61 -14.54 26.70
C THR A 3 45.33 -14.46 25.83
N LYS A 4 44.18 -14.48 26.53
CA LYS A 4 42.84 -13.98 26.12
C LYS A 4 42.85 -12.45 25.98
N LYS A 5 42.13 -11.91 25.00
CA LYS A 5 41.78 -10.48 24.92
C LYS A 5 40.26 -10.32 24.78
N ILE A 6 39.61 -9.95 25.88
CA ILE A 6 38.20 -9.55 25.98
C ILE A 6 38.20 -8.02 25.93
N ILE A 7 37.42 -7.42 25.03
CA ILE A 7 37.23 -5.96 24.97
C ILE A 7 35.84 -5.66 25.54
N THR A 8 35.84 -5.13 26.75
CA THR A 8 34.69 -4.56 27.47
C THR A 8 34.44 -3.14 26.96
N MET A 9 33.20 -2.83 26.54
CA MET A 9 32.75 -1.48 26.25
C MET A 9 32.38 -0.76 27.56
N ALA A 10 32.99 0.41 27.79
CA ALA A 10 32.69 1.30 28.89
C ALA A 10 32.05 2.59 28.37
N GLN A 11 30.82 2.89 28.81
CA GLN A 11 30.35 4.26 29.09
C GLN A 11 30.90 4.67 30.49
N PRO A 12 30.70 5.88 31.08
CA PRO A 12 29.85 7.04 30.72
C PRO A 12 30.52 8.42 31.00
N LYS A 13 29.79 9.55 30.81
CA LYS A 13 29.54 10.62 31.82
C LYS A 13 28.95 11.90 31.21
N HIS A 14 28.13 12.53 32.03
CA HIS A 14 27.24 13.67 31.79
C HIS A 14 27.80 14.98 32.40
N ILE A 15 27.12 16.11 32.12
CA ILE A 15 27.13 17.44 32.84
C ILE A 15 28.14 18.50 32.30
N PRO A 16 27.92 19.85 32.34
CA PRO A 16 26.72 20.71 32.55
C PRO A 16 26.46 21.81 31.48
N SER A 17 25.32 22.47 31.66
CA SER A 17 24.89 23.81 31.23
C SER A 17 25.73 25.00 31.72
N GLN A 18 25.56 26.16 31.04
CA GLN A 18 25.79 27.57 31.43
C GLN A 18 26.93 28.26 30.65
N GLN A 19 26.58 29.12 29.67
CA GLN A 19 27.00 30.53 29.70
C GLN A 19 26.14 31.38 28.74
N GLN A 20 25.36 32.28 29.32
CA GLN A 20 24.80 33.45 28.65
C GLN A 20 25.92 34.48 28.45
N THR A 21 26.03 35.04 27.24
CA THR A 21 26.60 36.38 27.06
C THR A 21 25.60 37.19 26.23
N LEU A 22 24.93 38.10 26.94
CA LEU A 22 24.25 39.27 26.40
C LEU A 22 25.17 40.04 25.44
N LEU A 23 24.59 40.71 24.45
CA LEU A 23 24.91 42.08 23.98
C LEU A 23 24.30 42.31 22.58
N GLN A 24 23.08 42.86 22.52
CA GLN A 24 22.66 43.85 21.51
C GLN A 24 22.92 45.24 22.15
N PRO A 25 23.19 46.35 21.42
CA PRO A 25 22.27 46.88 20.40
C PRO A 25 22.86 47.75 19.26
N ALA A 26 21.94 48.12 18.35
CA ALA A 26 21.88 49.37 17.60
C ALA A 26 22.98 49.74 16.58
N ALA A 27 22.62 49.64 15.30
CA ALA A 27 22.98 50.67 14.33
C ALA A 27 21.85 50.82 13.30
N ASN A 28 21.06 51.88 13.51
CA ASN A 28 20.16 52.48 12.53
C ASN A 28 20.94 52.83 11.26
N ALA A 29 20.75 52.06 10.19
CA ALA A 29 21.00 52.56 8.84
C ALA A 29 19.71 53.21 8.32
N VAL A 30 19.62 54.52 8.52
CA VAL A 30 18.67 55.41 7.84
C VAL A 30 19.02 55.38 6.35
N ILE A 31 18.39 54.50 5.58
CA ILE A 31 18.36 54.61 4.12
C ILE A 31 17.17 55.50 3.78
N GLN A 32 17.50 56.74 3.41
CA GLN A 32 16.56 57.74 2.93
C GLN A 32 15.77 57.20 1.73
N THR A 33 14.45 57.36 1.84
CA THR A 33 13.48 57.16 0.78
C THR A 33 13.82 58.05 -0.43
N ARG A 34 14.49 57.49 -1.45
CA ARG A 34 14.44 58.08 -2.79
C ARG A 34 13.04 57.87 -3.35
N LYS A 35 12.28 58.95 -3.38
CA LYS A 35 11.05 59.14 -4.13
C LYS A 35 11.33 58.84 -5.61
N SER A 36 11.12 57.59 -6.02
CA SER A 36 11.15 57.20 -7.43
C SER A 36 9.83 57.66 -8.06
N ASN A 37 9.97 58.63 -8.96
CA ASN A 37 8.90 59.15 -9.78
C ASN A 37 8.18 58.01 -10.51
N GLY A 38 6.85 58.12 -10.57
CA GLY A 38 5.93 57.09 -11.03
C GLY A 38 6.40 56.37 -12.30
N VAL A 39 6.76 55.10 -12.13
CA VAL A 39 6.74 54.13 -13.22
C VAL A 39 5.26 53.99 -13.60
N ASN A 40 4.89 54.51 -14.78
CA ASN A 40 3.61 54.23 -15.42
C ASN A 40 3.55 52.71 -15.67
N LEU A 41 3.09 51.97 -14.67
CA LEU A 41 2.78 50.55 -14.78
C LEU A 41 1.59 50.45 -15.75
N MET A 42 1.86 50.15 -17.01
CA MET A 42 0.82 49.78 -17.98
C MET A 42 -0.04 48.68 -17.34
N LYS A 43 -1.22 49.06 -16.84
CA LYS A 43 -2.26 48.13 -16.43
C LYS A 43 -2.65 47.36 -17.68
N LYS A 44 -2.05 46.17 -17.88
CA LYS A 44 -2.58 45.18 -18.80
C LYS A 44 -4.03 45.00 -18.40
N LEU A 45 -4.95 45.40 -19.27
CA LEU A 45 -6.39 45.13 -19.12
C LEU A 45 -6.52 43.61 -18.98
N GLN A 46 -6.70 43.14 -17.74
CA GLN A 46 -7.03 41.74 -17.50
C GLN A 46 -8.43 41.54 -18.07
N LYS A 47 -8.50 40.99 -19.28
CA LYS A 47 -9.73 40.41 -19.82
C LYS A 47 -10.09 39.26 -18.89
N GLY A 48 -10.99 39.52 -17.94
CA GLY A 48 -11.49 38.53 -17.01
C GLY A 48 -12.26 37.43 -17.75
N PHE A 49 -12.15 36.20 -17.24
CA PHE A 49 -12.97 35.07 -17.67
C PHE A 49 -14.44 35.41 -17.41
N THR A 50 -15.32 35.17 -18.38
CA THR A 50 -16.74 35.51 -18.18
C THR A 50 -17.39 34.48 -17.24
N LEU A 51 -18.34 34.93 -16.42
CA LEU A 51 -19.06 34.03 -15.52
C LEU A 51 -19.81 32.93 -16.29
N ILE A 52 -20.29 33.25 -17.50
CA ILE A 52 -20.97 32.29 -18.37
C ILE A 52 -20.02 31.21 -18.89
N GLU A 53 -18.79 31.56 -19.25
CA GLU A 53 -17.77 30.61 -19.68
C GLU A 53 -17.41 29.64 -18.54
N LEU A 54 -17.35 30.14 -17.31
CA LEU A 54 -17.13 29.31 -16.13
C LEU A 54 -18.28 28.34 -15.87
N MET A 55 -19.53 28.80 -16.03
CA MET A 55 -20.70 27.96 -15.84
C MET A 55 -20.78 26.79 -16.83
N ILE A 56 -20.38 27.02 -18.09
CA ILE A 56 -20.34 25.95 -19.10
C ILE A 56 -19.26 24.93 -18.76
N VAL A 57 -18.08 25.40 -18.32
CA VAL A 57 -16.97 24.50 -17.95
C VAL A 57 -17.36 23.59 -16.79
N ILE A 58 -17.96 24.13 -15.71
CA ILE A 58 -18.40 23.30 -14.58
C ILE A 58 -19.49 22.31 -14.98
N ALA A 59 -20.38 22.68 -15.90
CA ALA A 59 -21.43 21.79 -16.40
C ALA A 59 -20.83 20.59 -17.14
N ILE A 60 -19.87 20.81 -18.03
CA ILE A 60 -19.19 19.73 -18.77
C ILE A 60 -18.40 18.83 -17.81
N ILE A 61 -17.64 19.42 -16.87
CA ILE A 61 -16.88 18.65 -15.87
C ILE A 61 -17.83 17.80 -15.00
N GLY A 62 -18.98 18.33 -14.62
CA GLY A 62 -20.00 17.62 -13.84
C GLY A 62 -20.50 16.35 -14.55
N ILE A 63 -20.80 16.43 -15.85
CA ILE A 63 -21.25 15.29 -16.65
C ILE A 63 -20.15 14.24 -16.77
N LEU A 64 -18.91 14.65 -17.08
CA LEU A 64 -17.78 13.72 -17.20
C LEU A 64 -17.48 13.02 -15.88
N ALA A 65 -17.52 13.74 -14.76
CA ALA A 65 -17.29 13.19 -13.44
C ALA A 65 -18.34 12.15 -13.05
N ALA A 66 -19.62 12.38 -13.37
CA ALA A 66 -20.70 11.44 -13.06
C ALA A 66 -20.50 10.06 -13.72
N ILE A 67 -19.95 10.04 -14.94
CA ILE A 67 -19.67 8.79 -15.68
C ILE A 67 -18.33 8.17 -15.24
N ALA A 68 -17.31 8.99 -15.01
CA ALA A 68 -15.95 8.52 -14.73
C ALA A 68 -15.78 7.97 -13.31
N LEU A 69 -16.43 8.58 -12.30
CA LEU A 69 -16.28 8.20 -10.91
C LEU A 69 -16.62 6.73 -10.60
N PRO A 70 -17.77 6.15 -11.02
CA PRO A 70 -18.08 4.75 -10.72
C PRO A 70 -17.06 3.78 -11.33
N ALA A 71 -16.61 4.02 -12.56
CA ALA A 71 -15.61 3.21 -13.22
C ALA A 71 -14.23 3.31 -12.52
N TYR A 72 -13.85 4.51 -12.07
CA TYR A 72 -12.60 4.71 -11.34
C TYR A 72 -12.61 3.99 -9.98
N GLN A 73 -13.73 4.03 -9.25
CA GLN A 73 -13.86 3.30 -7.98
C GLN A 73 -13.74 1.78 -8.19
N ASP A 74 -14.34 1.25 -9.26
CA ASP A 74 -14.23 -0.16 -9.60
C ASP A 74 -12.79 -0.56 -9.99
N TYR A 75 -12.05 0.31 -10.67
CA TYR A 75 -10.64 0.12 -10.96
C TYR A 75 -9.77 0.06 -9.70
N ILE A 76 -9.98 0.98 -8.76
CA ILE A 76 -9.25 0.99 -7.48
C ILE A 76 -9.55 -0.27 -6.67
N ALA A 77 -10.82 -0.68 -6.59
CA ALA A 77 -11.20 -1.93 -5.93
C ALA A 77 -10.51 -3.16 -6.55
N ARG A 78 -10.46 -3.25 -7.88
CA ARG A 78 -9.74 -4.33 -8.56
C ARG A 78 -8.24 -4.32 -8.26
N SER A 79 -7.62 -3.15 -8.26
CA SER A 79 -6.21 -3.00 -7.91
C SER A 79 -5.91 -3.49 -6.49
N GLN A 80 -6.78 -3.17 -5.53
CA GLN A 80 -6.68 -3.63 -4.16
C GLN A 80 -6.82 -5.16 -4.07
N MET A 81 -7.79 -5.76 -4.78
CA MET A 81 -7.95 -7.22 -4.85
C MET A 81 -6.73 -7.92 -5.46
N THR A 82 -6.10 -7.34 -6.50
CA THR A 82 -4.85 -7.88 -7.06
C THR A 82 -3.73 -7.94 -6.02
N LYS A 83 -3.66 -6.99 -5.08
CA LYS A 83 -2.69 -7.06 -3.97
C LYS A 83 -2.98 -8.22 -3.03
N GLY A 84 -4.25 -8.49 -2.74
CA GLY A 84 -4.68 -9.69 -2.01
C GLY A 84 -4.30 -10.98 -2.71
N PHE A 85 -4.60 -11.07 -4.01
CA PHE A 85 -4.26 -12.21 -4.86
C PHE A 85 -2.76 -12.48 -4.88
N ASN A 86 -1.93 -11.45 -5.05
CA ASN A 86 -0.48 -11.60 -5.08
C ASN A 86 0.08 -12.03 -3.72
N LEU A 87 -0.46 -11.50 -2.62
CA LEU A 87 -0.02 -11.87 -1.28
C LEU A 87 -0.35 -13.33 -0.94
N ALA A 88 -1.56 -13.78 -1.30
CA ALA A 88 -1.94 -15.19 -1.22
C ALA A 88 -1.10 -16.06 -2.17
N GLY A 89 -0.88 -15.59 -3.39
CA GLY A 89 -0.09 -16.27 -4.42
C GLY A 89 1.35 -16.54 -3.99
N GLY A 90 1.94 -15.65 -3.19
CA GLY A 90 3.27 -15.85 -2.60
C GLY A 90 3.38 -17.06 -1.67
N GLN A 91 2.26 -17.57 -1.15
CA GLN A 91 2.26 -18.74 -0.25
C GLN A 91 2.15 -20.08 -1.00
N LYS A 92 1.87 -20.06 -2.32
CA LYS A 92 1.72 -21.28 -3.13
C LYS A 92 2.96 -22.17 -3.07
N GLY A 93 4.16 -21.56 -3.12
CA GLY A 93 5.43 -22.28 -3.10
C GLY A 93 5.59 -23.13 -1.83
N ALA A 94 5.33 -22.54 -0.66
CA ALA A 94 5.43 -23.25 0.62
C ALA A 94 4.45 -24.43 0.71
N LEU A 95 3.23 -24.26 0.20
CA LEU A 95 2.23 -25.34 0.18
C LEU A 95 2.60 -26.46 -0.79
N SER A 96 3.08 -26.10 -1.99
CA SER A 96 3.56 -27.06 -2.98
C SER A 96 4.79 -27.83 -2.47
N GLU A 97 5.72 -27.16 -1.79
CA GLU A 97 6.89 -27.81 -1.19
C GLU A 97 6.48 -28.74 -0.04
N PHE A 98 5.58 -28.29 0.84
CA PHE A 98 5.07 -29.11 1.93
C PHE A 98 4.37 -30.38 1.41
N TYR A 99 3.56 -30.24 0.35
CA TYR A 99 2.91 -31.39 -0.27
C TYR A 99 3.93 -32.35 -0.90
N ALA A 100 4.97 -31.82 -1.56
CA ALA A 100 6.02 -32.64 -2.17
C ALA A 100 6.78 -33.47 -1.12
N ASP A 101 7.07 -32.89 0.04
CA ASP A 101 7.81 -33.56 1.12
C ASP A 101 6.94 -34.50 1.96
N LYS A 102 5.69 -34.11 2.26
CA LYS A 102 4.82 -34.86 3.19
C LYS A 102 3.72 -35.68 2.54
N GLY A 103 3.49 -35.54 1.23
CA GLY A 103 2.43 -36.21 0.48
C GLY A 103 1.00 -35.78 0.86
N ARG A 104 0.86 -34.68 1.60
CA ARG A 104 -0.44 -34.10 2.02
C ARG A 104 -0.34 -32.59 2.17
N TRP A 105 -1.48 -31.92 2.16
CA TRP A 105 -1.54 -30.48 2.43
C TRP A 105 -1.36 -30.16 3.93
N PRO A 106 -0.82 -28.97 4.27
CA PRO A 106 -0.68 -28.54 5.65
C PRO A 106 -2.05 -28.15 6.24
N SER A 107 -2.24 -28.38 7.54
CA SER A 107 -3.48 -28.01 8.25
C SER A 107 -3.58 -26.52 8.56
N ASN A 108 -2.44 -25.83 8.68
CA ASN A 108 -2.36 -24.41 9.02
C ASN A 108 -1.04 -23.76 8.55
N ASN A 109 -0.94 -22.43 8.70
CA ASN A 109 0.24 -21.64 8.34
C ASN A 109 1.55 -22.12 9.01
N THR A 110 1.52 -22.41 10.31
CA THR A 110 2.73 -22.77 11.06
C THR A 110 3.26 -24.13 10.59
N GLU A 111 2.37 -25.09 10.34
CA GLU A 111 2.74 -26.38 9.76
C GLU A 111 3.31 -26.23 8.34
N ALA A 112 2.75 -25.32 7.54
CA ALA A 112 3.29 -24.97 6.23
C ALA A 112 4.65 -24.25 6.27
N GLY A 113 5.20 -23.98 7.45
CA GLY A 113 6.49 -23.29 7.61
C GLY A 113 6.43 -21.78 7.30
N ILE A 114 5.24 -21.18 7.27
CA ILE A 114 5.04 -19.74 7.02
C ILE A 114 4.56 -19.02 8.28
N ALA A 115 4.61 -17.69 8.24
CA ALA A 115 4.14 -16.86 9.35
C ALA A 115 2.66 -17.12 9.66
N ALA A 116 2.28 -16.99 10.94
CA ALA A 116 0.90 -17.14 11.37
C ALA A 116 -0.06 -16.24 10.57
N ALA A 117 -1.30 -16.66 10.40
CA ALA A 117 -2.24 -15.99 9.48
C ALA A 117 -2.42 -14.49 9.77
N SER A 118 -2.46 -14.12 11.05
CA SER A 118 -2.58 -12.72 11.51
C SER A 118 -1.33 -11.87 11.27
N GLN A 119 -0.19 -12.49 10.96
CA GLN A 119 1.07 -11.81 10.68
C GLN A 119 1.30 -11.58 9.18
N ILE A 120 0.64 -12.36 8.32
CA ILE A 120 0.66 -12.15 6.87
C ILE A 120 -0.37 -11.08 6.52
N THR A 121 0.03 -9.81 6.65
CA THR A 121 -0.83 -8.64 6.42
C THR A 121 -0.27 -7.75 5.32
N GLY A 122 -1.11 -6.84 4.81
CA GLY A 122 -0.70 -5.85 3.83
C GLY A 122 -1.50 -4.56 3.94
N LYS A 123 -1.22 -3.60 3.05
CA LYS A 123 -1.95 -2.32 3.04
C LYS A 123 -3.47 -2.51 3.02
N TYR A 124 -3.94 -3.47 2.21
CA TYR A 124 -5.37 -3.76 1.99
C TYR A 124 -5.83 -5.13 2.52
N VAL A 125 -4.90 -5.98 2.94
CA VAL A 125 -5.15 -7.37 3.38
C VAL A 125 -5.05 -7.44 4.89
N ALA A 126 -6.04 -8.02 5.54
CA ALA A 126 -6.11 -8.18 6.99
C ALA A 126 -5.35 -9.42 7.48
N ASN A 127 -5.42 -10.53 6.74
CA ASN A 127 -4.72 -11.77 7.05
C ASN A 127 -4.65 -12.67 5.81
N VAL A 128 -3.74 -13.66 5.86
CA VAL A 128 -3.69 -14.77 4.90
C VAL A 128 -3.64 -16.08 5.66
N ALA A 129 -4.72 -16.85 5.60
CA ALA A 129 -4.85 -18.13 6.27
C ALA A 129 -4.64 -19.30 5.30
N VAL A 130 -3.95 -20.33 5.77
CA VAL A 130 -3.81 -21.62 5.10
C VAL A 130 -4.64 -22.63 5.86
N VAL A 131 -5.48 -23.38 5.15
CA VAL A 131 -6.23 -24.51 5.70
C VAL A 131 -6.32 -25.60 4.64
N GLY A 132 -5.59 -26.70 4.85
CA GLY A 132 -5.49 -27.75 3.84
C GLY A 132 -4.89 -27.21 2.55
N SER A 133 -5.56 -27.46 1.42
CA SER A 133 -5.13 -26.99 0.10
C SER A 133 -5.48 -25.53 -0.19
N GLN A 134 -6.14 -24.82 0.73
CA GLN A 134 -6.66 -23.48 0.49
C GLN A 134 -5.79 -22.41 1.13
N ILE A 135 -5.49 -21.37 0.36
CA ILE A 135 -4.88 -20.12 0.83
C ILE A 135 -5.95 -19.03 0.70
N THR A 136 -6.38 -18.48 1.83
CA THR A 136 -7.42 -17.44 1.88
C THR A 136 -6.81 -16.11 2.31
N ALA A 137 -6.75 -15.14 1.39
CA ALA A 137 -6.48 -13.75 1.74
C ALA A 137 -7.79 -13.02 2.05
N THR A 138 -7.88 -12.46 3.25
CA THR A 138 -9.04 -11.67 3.68
C THR A 138 -8.73 -10.18 3.58
N MET A 139 -9.54 -9.42 2.86
CA MET A 139 -9.40 -7.97 2.73
C MET A 139 -9.82 -7.27 4.03
N LYS A 140 -9.25 -6.09 4.31
CA LYS A 140 -9.61 -5.28 5.48
C LYS A 140 -11.10 -4.87 5.47
N SER A 141 -11.67 -4.64 6.65
CA SER A 141 -13.06 -4.20 6.82
C SER A 141 -13.22 -2.68 6.70
N SER A 142 -12.13 -1.90 6.86
CA SER A 142 -12.10 -0.44 6.74
C SER A 142 -10.96 0.01 5.82
N ASP A 143 -10.97 1.30 5.47
CA ASP A 143 -9.87 1.98 4.74
C ASP A 143 -9.52 1.39 3.37
N ILE A 144 -10.47 0.66 2.78
CA ILE A 144 -10.41 0.10 1.43
C ILE A 144 -11.73 0.35 0.68
N SER A 145 -11.77 0.08 -0.62
CA SER A 145 -12.96 0.30 -1.44
C SER A 145 -14.17 -0.48 -0.91
N LYS A 146 -15.31 0.21 -0.75
CA LYS A 146 -16.52 -0.33 -0.10
C LYS A 146 -16.98 -1.68 -0.67
N GLY A 147 -16.87 -1.87 -1.99
CA GLY A 147 -17.29 -3.10 -2.67
C GLY A 147 -16.49 -4.36 -2.32
N ILE A 148 -15.35 -4.22 -1.63
CA ILE A 148 -14.44 -5.33 -1.30
C ILE A 148 -14.12 -5.44 0.20
N GLN A 149 -14.74 -4.61 1.04
CA GLN A 149 -14.53 -4.65 2.50
C GLN A 149 -14.92 -6.02 3.08
N GLY A 150 -13.99 -6.64 3.80
CA GLY A 150 -14.17 -7.98 4.39
C GLY A 150 -14.34 -9.12 3.38
N LYS A 151 -14.16 -8.86 2.07
CA LYS A 151 -14.18 -9.90 1.04
C LYS A 151 -12.89 -10.68 1.03
N ASN A 152 -12.90 -11.86 0.40
CA ASN A 152 -11.74 -12.75 0.37
C ASN A 152 -11.35 -13.17 -1.04
N ILE A 153 -10.13 -13.66 -1.17
CA ILE A 153 -9.63 -14.39 -2.33
C ILE A 153 -9.12 -15.72 -1.82
N VAL A 154 -9.63 -16.82 -2.39
CA VAL A 154 -9.29 -18.18 -2.02
C VAL A 154 -8.55 -18.82 -3.18
N LEU A 155 -7.33 -19.29 -2.94
CA LEU A 155 -6.55 -20.07 -3.89
C LEU A 155 -6.55 -21.51 -3.45
N THR A 156 -7.05 -22.41 -4.30
CA THR A 156 -7.17 -23.83 -3.98
C THR A 156 -6.19 -24.64 -4.80
N GLY A 157 -5.25 -25.28 -4.11
CA GLY A 157 -4.29 -26.20 -4.70
C GLY A 157 -4.94 -27.54 -5.01
N THR A 158 -4.69 -28.05 -6.21
CA THR A 158 -4.99 -29.43 -6.59
C THR A 158 -3.72 -30.04 -7.15
N VAL A 159 -3.38 -31.23 -6.66
CA VAL A 159 -2.41 -32.09 -7.32
C VAL A 159 -3.12 -32.77 -8.48
N ALA A 160 -2.54 -32.69 -9.66
CA ALA A 160 -3.09 -33.36 -10.82
C ALA A 160 -3.05 -34.88 -10.59
N GLY A 161 -4.23 -35.52 -10.58
CA GLY A 161 -4.40 -36.95 -10.29
C GLY A 161 -4.03 -37.88 -11.43
N ASN A 162 -3.36 -37.39 -12.48
CA ASN A 162 -2.94 -38.18 -13.63
C ASN A 162 -1.51 -38.73 -13.45
N PRO A 163 -1.20 -39.96 -13.88
CA PRO A 163 0.13 -40.56 -13.74
C PRO A 163 1.26 -39.78 -14.43
N GLN A 164 0.94 -38.89 -15.37
CA GLN A 164 1.91 -38.06 -16.09
C GLN A 164 2.18 -36.70 -15.42
N ASP A 165 1.42 -36.33 -14.39
CA ASP A 165 1.48 -35.02 -13.74
C ASP A 165 2.02 -35.08 -12.30
N GLN A 166 2.77 -36.14 -11.95
CA GLN A 166 3.26 -36.50 -10.60
C GLN A 166 4.30 -35.53 -9.97
N GLY A 167 4.15 -34.24 -10.22
CA GLY A 167 4.93 -33.16 -9.62
C GLY A 167 4.39 -31.76 -9.95
N SER A 168 3.21 -31.66 -10.58
CA SER A 168 2.60 -30.38 -10.94
C SER A 168 1.46 -30.01 -9.98
N TYR A 169 1.34 -28.71 -9.72
CA TYR A 169 0.31 -28.15 -8.83
C TYR A 169 -0.55 -27.18 -9.61
N GLN A 170 -1.85 -27.48 -9.69
CA GLN A 170 -2.84 -26.59 -10.25
C GLN A 170 -3.48 -25.74 -9.16
N TRP A 171 -3.76 -24.48 -9.49
CA TRP A 171 -4.32 -23.53 -8.54
C TRP A 171 -5.56 -22.88 -9.12
N ALA A 172 -6.72 -23.22 -8.56
CA ALA A 172 -7.96 -22.51 -8.82
C ALA A 172 -8.03 -21.25 -7.95
N CYS A 173 -8.78 -20.24 -8.40
CA CYS A 173 -9.03 -19.02 -7.64
C CYS A 173 -10.52 -18.73 -7.57
N GLU A 174 -11.02 -18.52 -6.35
CA GLU A 174 -12.40 -18.17 -6.06
C GLU A 174 -12.45 -16.95 -5.12
N SER A 175 -13.61 -16.28 -5.08
CA SER A 175 -13.80 -15.12 -4.22
C SER A 175 -15.29 -14.90 -3.93
N ASN A 176 -15.60 -14.37 -2.74
CA ASN A 176 -16.93 -13.89 -2.40
C ASN A 176 -17.19 -12.42 -2.79
N ALA A 177 -16.24 -11.77 -3.48
CA ALA A 177 -16.42 -10.45 -4.08
C ALA A 177 -17.06 -10.58 -5.48
N SER A 178 -17.65 -9.48 -5.97
CA SER A 178 -18.16 -9.45 -7.34
C SER A 178 -17.04 -9.62 -8.36
N ALA A 179 -17.26 -10.43 -9.41
CA ALA A 179 -16.29 -10.73 -10.46
C ALA A 179 -15.67 -9.48 -11.12
N LYS A 180 -16.39 -8.34 -11.16
CA LYS A 180 -15.87 -7.07 -11.70
C LYS A 180 -14.66 -6.53 -10.93
N TYR A 181 -14.52 -6.89 -9.66
CA TYR A 181 -13.40 -6.52 -8.78
C TYR A 181 -12.26 -7.54 -8.81
N LEU A 182 -12.44 -8.70 -9.43
CA LEU A 182 -11.40 -9.73 -9.45
C LEU A 182 -10.37 -9.46 -10.56
N PRO A 183 -9.09 -9.81 -10.35
CA PRO A 183 -8.11 -9.83 -11.44
C PRO A 183 -8.48 -10.90 -12.48
N ALA A 184 -7.94 -10.78 -13.70
CA ALA A 184 -8.25 -11.72 -14.78
C ALA A 184 -7.93 -13.19 -14.44
N SER A 185 -6.87 -13.42 -13.65
CA SER A 185 -6.45 -14.75 -13.19
C SER A 185 -7.35 -15.37 -12.11
N CYS A 186 -8.40 -14.66 -11.68
CA CYS A 186 -9.35 -15.11 -10.66
C CYS A 186 -10.79 -14.89 -11.12
N ARG A 187 -11.05 -15.13 -12.40
CA ARG A 187 -12.37 -15.04 -13.04
C ARG A 187 -12.63 -16.29 -13.85
#